data_AF-A0A480BU06-F1
#
_entry.id   AF-A0A480BU06-F1
#
_cell.length_a   1.000
_cell.length_b   1.000
_cell.length_c   1.000
_cell.angle_alpha   90.00
_cell.angle_beta   90.00
_cell.angle_gamma   90.00
#
_symmetry.space_group_name_H-M   'P 1'
#
loop_
_entity.id
_entity.type
_entity.pdbx_description
1 polymer ?
#
loop_
_entity_poly.entity_id
_entity_poly.type
_entity_poly.pdbx_seq_one_letter_code
_entity_poly.pdbx_strand_id
1 'polypeptide(L)'
;MARHSRLLCLLLTILLLPASADWPALDDATLQAVTQRHGALAADRLRAWQALIDDYRDHPLHTQLQATNDFFNRLEFVDDIVHWRRADYWATPVEFLTSGGGDCEDFAIAKYFTLLEMGVPESRLQITYVKALRLSQAHMVLAYYANPAADPLVLDNLAIDVLPGSARSDLVPVYSFNGYGLWLSKARGRSQRVGGAERLSLWQDLKSRLAQQRASAGQAFAQTIEKKR
;
A
#
# COMPACT_ATOMS: atom_id res chain seq x y z
N MET A 1 -40.41 -1.10 -58.18
CA MET A 1 -39.53 -0.06 -57.62
C MET A 1 -39.60 -0.12 -56.10
N ALA A 2 -38.67 -0.82 -55.43
CA ALA A 2 -38.67 -0.98 -53.97
C ALA A 2 -37.50 -0.20 -53.35
N ARG A 3 -37.82 0.89 -52.64
CA ARG A 3 -36.85 1.75 -51.94
C ARG A 3 -36.29 1.02 -50.73
N HIS A 4 -34.98 0.81 -50.72
CA HIS A 4 -34.27 0.24 -49.58
C HIS A 4 -34.00 1.36 -48.56
N SER A 5 -34.66 1.31 -47.41
CA SER A 5 -34.38 2.19 -46.27
C SER A 5 -33.10 1.67 -45.57
N ARG A 6 -32.00 2.42 -45.65
CA ARG A 6 -30.76 2.10 -44.96
C ARG A 6 -30.86 2.64 -43.53
N LEU A 7 -31.11 1.76 -42.56
CA LEU A 7 -30.96 2.08 -41.14
C LEU A 7 -29.47 2.29 -40.83
N LEU A 8 -29.09 3.53 -40.54
CA LEU A 8 -27.75 3.88 -40.07
C LEU A 8 -27.68 3.58 -38.56
N CYS A 9 -27.18 2.41 -38.18
CA CYS A 9 -26.85 2.11 -36.79
C CYS A 9 -25.58 2.89 -36.39
N LEU A 10 -25.77 3.99 -35.66
CA LEU A 10 -24.68 4.73 -35.04
C LEU A 10 -24.18 3.91 -33.84
N LEU A 11 -23.11 3.13 -34.01
CA LEU A 11 -22.42 2.43 -32.93
C LEU A 11 -21.70 3.47 -32.05
N LEU A 12 -22.29 3.78 -30.90
CA LEU A 12 -21.67 4.60 -29.86
C LEU A 12 -20.56 3.76 -29.19
N THR A 13 -19.33 3.83 -29.70
CA THR A 13 -18.16 3.29 -29.01
C THR A 13 -17.91 4.13 -27.76
N ILE A 14 -18.41 3.67 -26.62
CA ILE A 14 -17.97 4.16 -25.31
C ILE A 14 -16.50 3.73 -25.16
N LEU A 15 -15.57 4.68 -25.31
CA LEU A 15 -14.19 4.47 -24.91
C LEU A 15 -14.19 4.26 -23.39
N LEU A 16 -14.09 3.01 -22.94
CA LEU A 16 -13.67 2.72 -21.57
C LEU A 16 -12.20 3.13 -21.47
N LEU A 17 -11.95 4.37 -21.02
CA LEU A 17 -10.64 4.71 -20.47
C LEU A 17 -10.40 3.78 -19.29
N PRO A 18 -9.30 3.02 -19.26
CA PRO A 18 -8.94 2.30 -18.05
C PRO A 18 -8.72 3.34 -16.95
N ALA A 19 -9.56 3.33 -15.94
CA ALA A 19 -9.29 4.05 -14.70
C ALA A 19 -8.25 3.23 -13.91
N SER A 20 -7.02 3.10 -14.43
CA SER A 20 -5.90 2.93 -13.53
C SER A 20 -5.67 4.31 -12.92
N ALA A 21 -6.15 4.49 -11.69
CA ALA A 21 -5.75 5.64 -10.90
C ALA A 21 -4.31 5.39 -10.42
N ASP A 22 -3.39 5.36 -11.39
CA ASP A 22 -1.95 5.33 -11.14
C ASP A 22 -1.62 6.58 -10.31
N TRP A 23 -0.67 6.44 -9.38
CA TRP A 23 -0.16 7.61 -8.67
C TRP A 23 0.34 8.62 -9.70
N PRO A 24 -0.18 9.87 -9.70
CA PRO A 24 0.30 10.86 -10.66
C PRO A 24 1.78 11.12 -10.38
N ALA A 25 2.58 11.22 -11.45
CA ALA A 25 4.00 11.50 -11.33
C ALA A 25 4.23 12.73 -10.44
N LEU A 26 5.13 12.59 -9.47
CA LEU A 26 5.49 13.69 -8.58
C LEU A 26 6.24 14.77 -9.37
N ASP A 27 5.53 15.82 -9.78
CA ASP A 27 6.10 16.94 -10.50
C ASP A 27 7.00 17.83 -9.61
N ASP A 28 7.81 18.67 -10.25
CA ASP A 28 8.74 19.56 -9.55
C ASP A 28 8.02 20.50 -8.57
N ALA A 29 6.81 20.95 -8.91
CA ALA A 29 6.00 21.80 -8.04
C ALA A 29 5.60 21.07 -6.75
N THR A 30 5.20 19.80 -6.85
CA THR A 30 4.86 18.95 -5.71
C THR A 30 6.09 18.70 -4.84
N LEU A 31 7.24 18.36 -5.44
CA LEU A 31 8.49 18.15 -4.69
C LEU A 31 8.98 19.43 -4.00
N GLN A 32 8.82 20.59 -4.65
CA GLN A 32 9.17 21.89 -4.05
C GLN A 32 8.26 22.21 -2.86
N ALA A 33 6.95 21.95 -2.99
CA ALA A 33 6.00 22.12 -1.89
C ALA A 33 6.33 21.21 -0.69
N VAL A 34 6.68 19.94 -0.95
CA VAL A 34 7.14 19.02 0.10
C VAL A 34 8.43 19.51 0.73
N THR A 35 9.39 20.00 -0.07
CA THR A 35 10.66 20.55 0.43
C THR A 35 10.42 21.71 1.39
N GLN A 36 9.52 22.64 1.04
CA GLN A 36 9.19 23.79 1.88
C GLN A 36 8.50 23.39 3.19
N ARG A 37 7.65 22.36 3.17
CA ARG A 37 6.82 21.97 4.32
C ARG A 37 7.48 20.93 5.23
N HIS A 38 8.22 19.99 4.66
CA HIS A 38 8.77 18.80 5.32
C HIS A 38 10.31 18.70 5.21
N GLY A 39 10.95 19.61 4.48
CA GLY A 39 12.40 19.64 4.29
C GLY A 39 12.87 18.83 3.08
N ALA A 40 14.12 19.05 2.69
CA ALA A 40 14.73 18.44 1.49
C ALA A 40 14.75 16.91 1.56
N LEU A 41 15.10 16.33 2.72
CA LEU A 41 15.14 14.87 2.89
C LEU A 41 13.79 14.20 2.65
N ALA A 42 12.67 14.86 2.98
CA ALA A 42 11.34 14.35 2.71
C ALA A 42 11.04 14.30 1.21
N ALA A 43 11.40 15.35 0.47
CA ALA A 43 11.27 15.38 -0.98
C ALA A 43 12.18 14.34 -1.66
N ASP A 44 13.40 14.15 -1.15
CA ASP A 44 14.33 13.14 -1.66
C ASP A 44 13.79 11.71 -1.49
N ARG A 45 13.19 11.40 -0.33
CA ARG A 45 12.54 10.09 -0.11
C ARG A 45 11.36 9.86 -1.04
N LEU A 46 10.52 10.87 -1.29
CA LEU A 46 9.42 10.76 -2.25
C LEU A 46 9.92 10.58 -3.69
N ARG A 47 10.97 11.31 -4.09
CA ARG A 47 11.60 11.12 -5.39
C ARG A 47 12.18 9.72 -5.54
N ALA A 48 12.86 9.20 -4.51
CA ALA A 48 13.39 7.86 -4.50
C ALA A 48 12.29 6.78 -4.54
N TRP A 49 11.14 7.04 -3.94
CA TRP A 49 9.98 6.15 -4.01
C TRP A 49 9.37 6.11 -5.41
N GLN A 50 9.25 7.26 -6.09
CA GLN A 50 8.82 7.30 -7.49
C GLN A 50 9.80 6.51 -8.38
N ALA A 51 11.10 6.73 -8.21
CA ALA A 51 12.13 5.99 -8.94
C ALA A 51 12.06 4.47 -8.68
N LEU A 52 11.83 4.03 -7.43
CA LEU A 52 11.60 2.62 -7.13
C LEU A 52 10.47 2.03 -7.97
N ILE A 53 9.32 2.71 -8.06
CA ILE A 53 8.17 2.23 -8.84
C ILE A 53 8.52 2.16 -10.32
N ASP A 54 9.12 3.22 -10.86
CA ASP A 54 9.44 3.34 -12.28
C ASP A 54 10.51 2.32 -12.71
N ASP A 55 11.53 2.11 -11.89
CA ASP A 55 12.65 1.20 -12.19
C ASP A 55 12.26 -0.28 -12.11
N TYR A 56 11.31 -0.66 -11.22
CA TYR A 56 11.03 -2.06 -10.91
C TYR A 56 9.68 -2.58 -11.42
N ARG A 57 8.76 -1.73 -11.92
CA ARG A 57 7.42 -2.15 -12.38
C ARG A 57 7.45 -3.32 -13.39
N ASP A 58 8.43 -3.32 -14.30
CA ASP A 58 8.56 -4.34 -15.34
C ASP A 58 9.53 -5.49 -14.99
N HIS A 59 10.06 -5.51 -13.76
CA HIS A 59 10.95 -6.56 -13.30
C HIS A 59 10.19 -7.84 -12.89
N PRO A 60 10.88 -9.00 -12.80
CA PRO A 60 10.29 -10.20 -12.23
C PRO A 60 9.74 -9.95 -10.82
N LEU A 61 8.59 -10.55 -10.51
CA LEU A 61 7.87 -10.33 -9.25
C LEU A 61 8.74 -10.45 -8.01
N HIS A 62 9.59 -11.48 -7.91
CA HIS A 62 10.48 -11.64 -6.75
C HIS A 62 11.37 -10.41 -6.53
N THR A 63 11.88 -9.82 -7.61
CA THR A 63 12.68 -8.58 -7.58
C THR A 63 11.83 -7.39 -7.12
N GLN A 64 10.58 -7.28 -7.58
CA GLN A 64 9.66 -6.24 -7.10
C GLN A 64 9.42 -6.34 -5.58
N LEU A 65 9.16 -7.56 -5.09
CA LEU A 65 8.92 -7.82 -3.66
C LEU A 65 10.15 -7.46 -2.82
N GLN A 66 11.33 -7.93 -3.23
CA GLN A 66 12.57 -7.68 -2.49
C GLN A 66 12.95 -6.20 -2.52
N ALA A 67 12.94 -5.55 -3.69
CA ALA A 67 13.26 -4.13 -3.80
C ALA A 67 12.31 -3.25 -2.99
N THR A 68 11.02 -3.58 -2.98
CA THR A 68 10.02 -2.91 -2.14
C THR A 68 10.30 -3.13 -0.65
N ASN A 69 10.62 -4.36 -0.24
CA ASN A 69 10.97 -4.67 1.15
C ASN A 69 12.19 -3.87 1.61
N ASP A 70 13.27 -3.92 0.83
CA ASP A 70 14.53 -3.25 1.13
C ASP A 70 14.39 -1.73 1.11
N PHE A 71 13.52 -1.18 0.27
CA PHE A 71 13.31 0.27 0.20
C PHE A 71 12.76 0.81 1.52
N PHE A 72 11.66 0.24 1.99
CA PHE A 72 10.99 0.73 3.20
C PHE A 72 11.74 0.34 4.47
N ASN A 73 12.44 -0.80 4.49
CA ASN A 73 13.22 -1.25 5.65
C ASN A 73 14.44 -0.35 6.00
N ARG A 74 14.70 0.71 5.22
CA ARG A 74 15.67 1.76 5.56
C ARG A 74 15.09 2.91 6.37
N LEU A 75 13.77 3.01 6.49
CA LEU A 75 13.14 4.03 7.32
C LEU A 75 13.23 3.68 8.81
N GLU A 76 13.08 4.71 9.64
CA GLU A 76 13.15 4.56 11.09
C GLU A 76 11.87 3.91 11.62
N PHE A 77 12.02 2.92 12.50
CA PHE A 77 10.90 2.40 13.27
C PHE A 77 10.64 3.32 14.46
N VAL A 78 9.45 3.91 14.54
CA VAL A 78 9.05 4.84 15.60
C VAL A 78 7.59 4.58 15.97
N ASP A 79 7.33 4.28 17.25
CA ASP A 79 5.96 4.06 17.74
C ASP A 79 5.08 5.30 17.54
N ASP A 80 3.81 5.08 17.19
CA ASP A 80 2.82 6.13 16.93
C ASP A 80 2.66 7.17 18.04
N ILE A 81 2.76 6.72 19.29
CA ILE A 81 2.62 7.63 20.43
C ILE A 81 3.76 8.65 20.50
N VAL A 82 4.94 8.27 20.01
CA VAL A 82 6.09 9.16 19.90
C VAL A 82 5.99 9.99 18.62
N HIS A 83 5.65 9.35 17.50
CA HIS A 83 5.70 9.96 16.17
C HIS A 83 4.50 10.85 15.88
N TRP A 84 3.29 10.29 15.99
CA TRP A 84 2.03 10.96 15.66
C TRP A 84 1.30 11.53 16.87
N ARG A 85 1.78 11.25 18.10
CA ARG A 85 1.11 11.59 19.37
C ARG A 85 -0.29 10.98 19.48
N ARG A 86 -0.45 9.81 18.87
CA ARG A 86 -1.70 9.05 18.84
C ARG A 86 -1.41 7.64 19.30
N ALA A 87 -2.40 6.97 19.89
CA ALA A 87 -2.24 5.59 20.31
C ALA A 87 -2.14 4.61 19.12
N ASP A 88 -2.78 4.98 17.99
CA ASP A 88 -2.84 4.20 16.76
C ASP A 88 -3.20 5.16 15.59
N TYR A 89 -2.36 5.18 14.55
CA TYR A 89 -2.43 6.02 13.37
C TYR A 89 -1.75 5.36 12.17
N TRP A 90 -2.57 4.81 11.26
CA TRP A 90 -2.05 4.22 10.03
C TRP A 90 -1.70 5.31 9.01
N ALA A 91 -0.42 5.57 8.80
CA ALA A 91 0.07 6.57 7.87
C ALA A 91 -0.13 6.13 6.40
N THR A 92 -0.36 7.11 5.52
CA THR A 92 -0.29 6.83 4.06
C THR A 92 1.17 6.69 3.63
N PRO A 93 1.48 6.08 2.46
CA PRO A 93 2.86 5.99 1.98
C PRO A 93 3.56 7.37 1.92
N VAL A 94 2.83 8.40 1.53
CA VAL A 94 3.31 9.79 1.52
C VAL A 94 3.64 10.29 2.92
N GLU A 95 2.74 10.10 3.89
CA GLU A 95 2.96 10.56 5.27
C GLU A 95 4.13 9.83 5.92
N PHE A 96 4.22 8.52 5.73
CA PHE A 96 5.32 7.70 6.20
C PHE A 96 6.66 8.17 5.61
N LEU A 97 6.72 8.40 4.29
CA LEU A 97 7.93 8.89 3.63
C LEU A 97 8.28 10.33 4.01
N THR A 98 7.30 11.24 4.08
CA THR A 98 7.57 12.64 4.40
C THR A 98 7.99 12.83 5.85
N SER A 99 7.44 12.05 6.78
CA SER A 99 7.81 12.06 8.20
C SER A 99 9.12 11.30 8.48
N GLY A 100 9.46 10.30 7.66
CA GLY A 100 10.74 9.59 7.72
C GLY A 100 10.78 8.38 8.65
N GLY A 101 9.64 8.01 9.24
CA GLY A 101 9.52 6.86 10.13
C GLY A 101 8.06 6.57 10.48
N GLY A 102 7.84 5.46 11.17
CA GLY A 102 6.52 4.90 11.51
C GLY A 102 6.67 3.53 12.15
N ASP A 103 5.59 2.85 12.47
CA ASP A 103 5.61 1.54 13.11
C ASP A 103 5.19 0.40 12.15
N CYS A 104 4.89 -0.80 12.65
CA CYS A 104 4.85 -2.00 11.82
C CYS A 104 3.79 -1.97 10.70
N GLU A 105 2.63 -1.37 10.96
CA GLU A 105 1.57 -1.19 9.97
C GLU A 105 1.98 -0.25 8.86
N ASP A 106 2.68 0.85 9.17
CA ASP A 106 3.07 1.87 8.21
C ASP A 106 4.00 1.26 7.15
N PHE A 107 4.93 0.41 7.59
CA PHE A 107 5.78 -0.38 6.68
C PHE A 107 4.95 -1.34 5.81
N ALA A 108 4.03 -2.10 6.41
CA ALA A 108 3.23 -3.08 5.67
C ALA A 108 2.31 -2.41 4.64
N ILE A 109 1.69 -1.29 5.02
CA ILE A 109 0.81 -0.45 4.19
C ILE A 109 1.58 0.19 3.05
N ALA A 110 2.76 0.75 3.32
CA ALA A 110 3.56 1.40 2.28
C ALA A 110 4.05 0.40 1.23
N LYS A 111 4.50 -0.78 1.67
CA LYS A 111 4.84 -1.90 0.78
C LYS A 111 3.63 -2.36 -0.03
N TYR A 112 2.45 -2.45 0.61
CA TYR A 112 1.21 -2.87 -0.04
C TYR A 112 0.85 -1.94 -1.20
N PHE A 113 0.76 -0.63 -0.96
CA PHE A 113 0.40 0.32 -2.00
C PHE A 113 1.48 0.43 -3.08
N THR A 114 2.77 0.34 -2.73
CA THR A 114 3.85 0.36 -3.73
C THR A 114 3.74 -0.80 -4.70
N LEU A 115 3.48 -2.02 -4.21
CA LEU A 115 3.31 -3.19 -5.07
C LEU A 115 2.04 -3.11 -5.93
N LEU A 116 0.96 -2.49 -5.41
CA LEU A 116 -0.21 -2.18 -6.23
C LEU A 116 0.14 -1.22 -7.37
N GLU A 117 0.89 -0.15 -7.07
CA GLU A 117 1.36 0.78 -8.10
C GLU A 117 2.24 0.06 -9.14
N MET A 118 3.09 -0.90 -8.74
CA MET A 118 3.85 -1.75 -9.68
C MET A 118 3.01 -2.78 -10.44
N GLY A 119 1.69 -2.82 -10.24
CA GLY A 119 0.77 -3.70 -10.97
C GLY A 119 0.63 -5.10 -10.38
N VAL A 120 1.13 -5.35 -9.16
CA VAL A 120 0.87 -6.62 -8.46
C VAL A 120 -0.63 -6.70 -8.14
N PRO A 121 -1.33 -7.78 -8.52
CA PRO A 121 -2.76 -7.88 -8.29
C PRO A 121 -3.12 -7.79 -6.80
N GLU A 122 -4.05 -6.91 -6.45
CA GLU A 122 -4.52 -6.71 -5.07
C GLU A 122 -5.04 -7.99 -4.41
N SER A 123 -5.64 -8.89 -5.20
CA SER A 123 -6.11 -10.20 -4.72
C SER A 123 -4.99 -11.11 -4.22
N ARG A 124 -3.72 -10.80 -4.53
CA ARG A 124 -2.53 -11.51 -4.08
C ARG A 124 -1.84 -10.86 -2.88
N LEU A 125 -2.24 -9.65 -2.49
CA LEU A 125 -1.62 -8.92 -1.39
C LEU A 125 -2.57 -8.85 -0.20
N GLN A 126 -2.08 -9.20 0.98
CA GLN A 126 -2.83 -9.07 2.22
C GLN A 126 -1.95 -8.55 3.34
N ILE A 127 -2.32 -7.42 3.91
CA ILE A 127 -1.75 -6.92 5.16
C ILE A 127 -2.22 -7.86 6.27
N THR A 128 -1.28 -8.38 7.05
CA THR A 128 -1.54 -9.46 8.01
C THR A 128 -1.09 -9.05 9.40
N TYR A 129 -2.06 -9.03 10.32
CA TYR A 129 -1.80 -8.90 11.74
C TYR A 129 -1.37 -10.25 12.30
N VAL A 130 -0.23 -10.26 12.99
CA VAL A 130 0.39 -11.45 13.55
C VAL A 130 0.76 -11.22 15.01
N LYS A 131 0.94 -12.31 15.75
CA LYS A 131 1.66 -12.31 17.01
C LYS A 131 3.13 -12.64 16.72
N ALA A 132 4.04 -11.70 17.00
CA ALA A 132 5.47 -11.93 16.94
C ALA A 132 5.92 -12.61 18.24
N LEU A 133 6.20 -13.92 18.18
CA LEU A 133 6.48 -14.74 19.35
C LEU A 133 7.77 -14.36 20.07
N ARG A 134 8.82 -13.99 19.32
CA ARG A 134 10.12 -13.62 19.89
C ARG A 134 10.08 -12.31 20.68
N LEU A 135 9.24 -11.38 20.22
CA LEU A 135 9.03 -10.08 20.87
C LEU A 135 7.86 -10.11 21.86
N SER A 136 7.06 -11.18 21.84
CA SER A 136 5.84 -11.35 22.63
C SER A 136 4.84 -10.18 22.50
N GLN A 137 4.71 -9.65 21.28
CA GLN A 137 3.83 -8.52 20.96
C GLN A 137 3.05 -8.71 19.67
N ALA A 138 2.08 -7.83 19.44
CA ALA A 138 1.43 -7.67 18.15
C ALA A 138 2.41 -7.13 17.11
N HIS A 139 2.24 -7.54 15.85
CA HIS A 139 3.05 -7.07 14.73
C HIS A 139 2.23 -7.09 13.44
N MET A 140 2.65 -6.33 12.43
CA MET A 140 2.00 -6.29 11.13
C MET A 140 3.02 -6.50 10.01
N VAL A 141 2.64 -7.34 9.04
CA VAL A 141 3.48 -7.68 7.88
C VAL A 141 2.63 -7.65 6.61
N LEU A 142 3.28 -7.60 5.46
CA LEU A 142 2.62 -7.81 4.17
C LEU A 142 2.85 -9.24 3.69
N ALA A 143 1.78 -9.94 3.34
CA ALA A 143 1.83 -11.28 2.76
C ALA A 143 1.44 -11.23 1.27
N TYR A 144 2.28 -11.84 0.43
CA TYR A 144 2.01 -12.09 -0.98
C TYR A 144 1.62 -13.56 -1.21
N TYR A 145 0.52 -13.80 -1.90
CA TYR A 145 0.01 -15.12 -2.27
C TYR A 145 0.07 -15.33 -3.78
N ALA A 146 0.85 -16.30 -4.26
CA ALA A 146 0.87 -16.67 -5.67
C ALA A 146 -0.53 -17.16 -6.16
N ASN A 147 -1.25 -17.83 -5.26
CA ASN A 147 -2.65 -18.20 -5.37
C ASN A 147 -3.25 -18.33 -3.95
N PRO A 148 -4.59 -18.39 -3.80
CA PRO A 148 -5.24 -18.40 -2.48
C PRO A 148 -4.86 -19.54 -1.53
N ALA A 149 -4.26 -20.62 -2.04
CA ALA A 149 -3.84 -21.79 -1.25
C ALA A 149 -2.31 -21.89 -1.07
N ALA A 150 -1.55 -20.95 -1.64
CA ALA A 150 -0.09 -20.95 -1.55
C ALA A 150 0.40 -20.60 -0.14
N ASP A 151 1.56 -21.13 0.23
CA ASP A 151 2.35 -20.57 1.33
C ASP A 151 2.78 -19.15 0.93
N PRO A 152 2.41 -18.10 1.68
CA PRO A 152 2.70 -16.73 1.27
C PRO A 152 4.18 -16.41 1.38
N LEU A 153 4.63 -15.44 0.59
CA LEU A 153 5.89 -14.73 0.85
C LEU A 153 5.59 -13.57 1.81
N VAL A 154 6.41 -13.42 2.85
CA VAL A 154 6.23 -12.43 3.91
C VAL A 154 7.27 -11.32 3.75
N LEU A 155 6.78 -10.10 3.61
CA LEU A 155 7.56 -8.86 3.62
C LEU A 155 7.38 -8.22 5.01
N ASP A 156 8.48 -8.08 5.74
CA ASP A 156 8.51 -7.70 7.16
C ASP A 156 9.57 -6.61 7.36
N ASN A 157 9.36 -5.70 8.31
CA ASN A 157 10.37 -4.71 8.71
C ASN A 157 11.37 -5.27 9.74
N LEU A 158 11.08 -6.42 10.36
CA LEU A 158 11.99 -7.11 11.27
C LEU A 158 12.94 -8.09 10.55
N ALA A 159 12.73 -8.34 9.25
CA ALA A 159 13.54 -9.25 8.44
C ALA A 159 13.88 -8.63 7.08
N ILE A 160 15.15 -8.73 6.69
CA ILE A 160 15.64 -8.20 5.41
C ILE A 160 15.13 -9.05 4.24
N ASP A 161 15.21 -10.38 4.39
CA ASP A 161 14.82 -11.30 3.33
C ASP A 161 13.30 -11.47 3.25
N VAL A 162 12.77 -11.53 2.03
CA VAL A 162 11.40 -11.95 1.79
C VAL A 162 11.32 -13.48 1.88
N LEU A 163 10.72 -13.98 2.96
CA LEU A 163 10.71 -15.40 3.31
C LEU A 163 9.33 -16.03 3.16
N PRO A 164 9.23 -17.34 2.83
CA PRO A 164 7.98 -18.07 2.92
C PRO A 164 7.39 -18.02 4.34
N GLY A 165 6.06 -17.98 4.45
CA GLY A 165 5.34 -17.96 5.73
C GLY A 165 5.66 -19.18 6.58
N SER A 166 5.81 -20.35 5.96
CA SER A 166 6.27 -21.57 6.64
C SER A 166 7.67 -21.47 7.26
N ALA A 167 8.52 -20.59 6.76
CA ALA A 167 9.85 -20.31 7.32
C ALA A 167 9.81 -19.29 8.47
N ARG A 168 8.68 -18.60 8.68
CA ARG A 168 8.48 -17.58 9.73
C ARG A 168 7.76 -18.15 10.94
N SER A 169 8.34 -19.18 11.56
CA SER A 169 7.78 -19.81 12.78
C SER A 169 7.72 -18.88 13.99
N ASP A 170 8.34 -17.71 13.90
CA ASP A 170 8.29 -16.62 14.87
C ASP A 170 7.00 -15.78 14.77
N LEU A 171 6.21 -15.93 13.70
CA LEU A 171 4.97 -15.19 13.49
C LEU A 171 3.75 -16.12 13.51
N VAL A 172 2.71 -15.73 14.25
CA VAL A 172 1.43 -16.45 14.26
C VAL A 172 0.33 -15.54 13.69
N PRO A 173 -0.25 -15.83 12.52
CA PRO A 173 -1.26 -14.97 11.92
C PRO A 173 -2.57 -15.02 12.70
N VAL A 174 -3.19 -13.86 12.89
CA VAL A 174 -4.48 -13.69 13.58
C VAL A 174 -5.56 -13.32 12.57
N TYR A 175 -5.32 -12.29 11.75
CA TYR A 175 -6.21 -11.90 10.66
C TYR A 175 -5.41 -11.21 9.55
N SER A 176 -5.98 -11.17 8.36
CA SER A 176 -5.42 -10.46 7.22
C SER A 176 -6.51 -9.70 6.46
N PHE A 177 -6.12 -8.66 5.74
CA PHE A 177 -7.04 -7.84 4.97
C PHE A 177 -6.34 -7.18 3.77
N ASN A 178 -7.15 -6.71 2.83
CA ASN A 178 -6.73 -5.85 1.72
C ASN A 178 -7.87 -4.85 1.42
N GLY A 179 -7.88 -4.15 0.28
CA GLY A 179 -8.93 -3.18 -0.01
C GLY A 179 -10.34 -3.78 -0.16
N TYR A 180 -10.48 -5.09 -0.38
CA TYR A 180 -11.76 -5.76 -0.66
C TYR A 180 -12.26 -6.73 0.42
N GLY A 181 -11.37 -7.23 1.29
CA GLY A 181 -11.70 -8.35 2.18
C GLY A 181 -10.99 -8.31 3.52
N LEU A 182 -11.63 -8.95 4.50
CA LEU A 182 -11.08 -9.26 5.82
C LEU A 182 -11.23 -10.77 6.08
N TRP A 183 -10.14 -11.40 6.48
CA TRP A 183 -10.05 -12.84 6.74
C TRP A 183 -9.52 -13.10 8.15
N LEU A 184 -10.21 -13.94 8.92
CA LEU A 184 -9.68 -14.44 10.20
C LEU A 184 -8.88 -15.72 9.96
N SER A 185 -7.72 -15.81 10.62
CA SER A 185 -6.94 -17.04 10.65
C SER A 185 -7.58 -18.03 11.62
N LYS A 186 -7.85 -19.25 11.16
CA LYS A 186 -8.28 -20.35 12.04
C LYS A 186 -7.12 -21.27 12.35
N ALA A 187 -7.22 -21.93 13.50
CA ALA A 187 -6.38 -23.08 13.80
C ALA A 187 -6.43 -24.08 12.63
N ARG A 188 -5.26 -24.55 12.17
CA ARG A 188 -5.01 -25.42 10.99
C ARG A 188 -4.86 -24.72 9.63
N GLY A 189 -4.47 -23.44 9.59
CA GLY A 189 -4.05 -22.79 8.33
C GLY A 189 -5.18 -22.49 7.35
N ARG A 190 -6.44 -22.53 7.80
CA ARG A 190 -7.60 -22.14 6.99
C ARG A 190 -8.02 -20.73 7.36
N SER A 191 -8.02 -19.82 6.39
CA SER A 191 -8.59 -18.49 6.58
C SER A 191 -10.09 -18.52 6.31
N GLN A 192 -10.87 -17.76 7.09
CA GLN A 192 -12.30 -17.54 6.83
C GLN A 192 -12.51 -16.07 6.51
N ARG A 193 -13.10 -15.77 5.35
CA ARG A 193 -13.57 -14.42 5.04
C ARG A 193 -14.72 -14.05 5.98
N VAL A 194 -14.61 -12.93 6.69
CA VAL A 194 -15.58 -12.47 7.69
C VAL A 194 -16.22 -11.12 7.36
N GLY A 195 -15.88 -10.56 6.20
CA GLY A 195 -16.44 -9.29 5.72
C GLY A 195 -15.48 -8.61 4.74
N GLY A 196 -15.74 -7.34 4.46
CA GLY A 196 -14.76 -6.47 3.82
C GLY A 196 -13.94 -5.67 4.83
N ALA A 197 -12.87 -5.05 4.36
CA ALA A 197 -11.95 -4.26 5.18
C ALA A 197 -12.54 -2.91 5.60
N GLU A 198 -13.71 -2.52 5.11
CA GLU A 198 -14.49 -1.37 5.60
C GLU A 198 -14.90 -1.43 7.05
N ARG A 199 -14.80 -2.61 7.67
CA ARG A 199 -14.99 -2.78 9.10
C ARG A 199 -13.83 -2.23 9.93
N LEU A 200 -12.67 -1.96 9.30
CA LEU A 200 -11.50 -1.37 9.94
C LEU A 200 -11.55 0.15 9.77
N SER A 201 -11.88 0.88 10.83
CA SER A 201 -12.03 2.34 10.80
C SER A 201 -10.73 3.06 10.39
N LEU A 202 -9.58 2.59 10.88
CA LEU A 202 -8.26 3.13 10.55
C LEU A 202 -7.94 2.97 9.06
N TRP A 203 -8.27 1.82 8.47
CA TRP A 203 -8.12 1.59 7.04
C TRP A 203 -9.00 2.52 6.20
N GLN A 204 -10.23 2.80 6.65
CA GLN A 204 -11.13 3.72 5.95
C GLN A 204 -10.66 5.18 6.05
N ASP A 205 -10.18 5.61 7.22
CA ASP A 205 -9.56 6.93 7.38
C ASP A 205 -8.33 7.09 6.48
N LEU A 206 -7.44 6.08 6.46
CA LEU A 206 -6.28 6.05 5.59
C LEU A 206 -6.69 6.16 4.12
N LYS A 207 -7.63 5.35 3.64
CA LYS A 207 -8.07 5.39 2.24
C LYS A 207 -8.67 6.75 1.87
N SER A 208 -9.39 7.39 2.80
CA SER A 208 -9.92 8.74 2.60
C SER A 208 -8.80 9.76 2.42
N ARG A 209 -7.76 9.71 3.27
CA ARG A 209 -6.59 10.61 3.17
C ARG A 209 -5.77 10.32 1.92
N LEU A 210 -5.57 9.06 1.55
CA LEU A 210 -4.87 8.67 0.34
C LEU A 210 -5.59 9.19 -0.92
N ALA A 211 -6.92 9.07 -0.97
CA ALA A 211 -7.72 9.59 -2.08
C ALA A 211 -7.60 11.11 -2.22
N GLN A 212 -7.60 11.83 -1.09
CA GLN A 212 -7.37 13.28 -1.08
C GLN A 212 -5.96 13.62 -1.57
N GLN A 213 -4.94 12.90 -1.09
CA GLN A 213 -3.55 13.10 -1.53
C GLN A 213 -3.37 12.86 -3.03
N ARG A 214 -3.98 11.81 -3.59
CA ARG A 214 -3.96 11.55 -5.04
C ARG A 214 -4.67 12.64 -5.84
N ALA A 215 -5.82 13.10 -5.37
CA ALA A 215 -6.55 14.19 -6.02
C ALA A 215 -5.79 15.53 -5.96
N SER A 216 -4.94 15.72 -4.95
CA SER A 216 -4.11 16.91 -4.76
C SER A 216 -2.70 16.79 -5.35
N ALA A 217 -2.26 15.60 -5.75
CA ALA A 217 -0.98 15.40 -6.41
C ALA A 217 -1.10 15.97 -7.84
N GLY A 218 -0.60 17.20 -7.98
CA GLY A 218 -0.97 18.19 -9.01
C GLY A 218 -1.52 19.48 -8.38
N GLN A 219 -0.80 20.60 -8.55
CA GLN A 219 -1.03 21.97 -8.03
C GLN A 219 -1.49 22.18 -6.55
N ALA A 220 -1.77 21.15 -5.74
CA ALA A 220 -2.35 21.36 -4.41
C ALA A 220 -1.94 20.35 -3.32
N PHE A 221 -0.87 19.56 -3.52
CA PHE A 221 -0.42 18.55 -2.55
C PHE A 221 -0.13 19.12 -1.15
N ALA A 222 0.21 20.41 -1.10
CA ALA A 222 0.57 21.14 0.11
C ALA A 222 -0.59 21.42 1.09
N GLN A 223 -1.86 21.40 0.64
CA GLN A 223 -2.99 21.86 1.46
C GLN A 223 -3.63 20.76 2.32
N THR A 224 -3.39 19.49 2.01
CA THR A 224 -4.13 18.36 2.60
C THR A 224 -3.54 17.88 3.93
N ILE A 225 -2.28 18.21 4.25
CA ILE A 225 -1.54 17.73 5.44
C ILE A 225 -1.70 18.67 6.66
N GLU A 226 -2.77 19.48 6.74
CA GLU A 226 -2.93 20.47 7.81
C GLU A 226 -4.17 20.30 8.69
N LYS A 227 -5.18 19.51 8.30
CA LYS A 227 -6.48 19.61 8.96
C LYS A 227 -6.69 18.79 10.24
N LYS A 228 -5.70 18.02 10.71
CA LYS A 228 -5.86 17.20 11.94
C LYS A 228 -4.55 17.03 12.73
N ARG A 229 -3.88 18.14 13.07
CA ARG A 229 -3.03 18.19 14.26
C ARG A 229 -3.84 18.67 15.45
#